data_AF-A0A6A7LX76-F1
#
_entry.id   AF-A0A6A7LX76-F1
#
_cell.length_a   1.000
_cell.length_b   1.000
_cell.length_c   1.000
_cell.angle_alpha   90.00
_cell.angle_beta   90.00
_cell.angle_gamma   90.00
#
_symmetry.space_group_name_H-M   'P 1'
#
loop_
_entity.id
_entity.type
_entity.pdbx_description
1 polymer ?
#
loop_
_entity_poly.entity_id
_entity_poly.type
_entity_poly.pdbx_seq_one_letter_code
_entity_poly.pdbx_strand_id
1 'polypeptide(L)'
;MQQKHLSWLGIILGLIGLALSPLRWAAFVFAPLLIVSLIAWAWSSGWRVRSPLRRVKPVPPRTPQEEERLNETREVRDALTQLLHARCRPAVQKLVALCQDLVGVLQERGEPAFSLGLLTEMYPLMEIEHAERKLRRRLEGVFWDETEHVELARFARDMDLEKQSASQLALDFFFYFVEYERLYWWVKRFAQILSIDSEDDRRFNDWRRLHEQVVDQLREILARPELGSLRDDFEKHIAEMEK
;
A
#
# COMPACT_ATOMS: atom_id res chain seq x y z
N MET A 1 46.70 10.09 -11.46
CA MET A 1 45.41 10.78 -11.20
C MET A 1 45.10 11.95 -12.14
N GLN A 2 45.99 12.37 -13.06
CA GLN A 2 45.77 13.57 -13.89
C GLN A 2 44.93 13.38 -15.17
N GLN A 3 44.59 12.15 -15.58
CA GLN A 3 43.87 11.89 -16.84
C GLN A 3 42.35 12.14 -16.80
N LYS A 4 41.72 12.24 -15.61
CA LYS A 4 40.25 12.37 -15.50
C LYS A 4 39.72 13.78 -15.77
N HIS A 5 40.53 14.82 -15.54
CA HIS A 5 40.08 16.21 -15.67
C HIS A 5 40.04 16.73 -17.12
N LEU A 6 40.86 16.17 -18.02
CA LEU A 6 40.86 16.54 -19.44
C LEU A 6 39.57 16.12 -20.17
N SER A 7 38.91 15.05 -19.71
CA SER A 7 37.66 14.56 -20.33
C SER A 7 36.46 15.50 -20.11
N TRP A 8 36.40 16.18 -18.97
CA TRP A 8 35.30 17.08 -18.62
C TRP A 8 35.35 18.40 -19.40
N LEU A 9 36.55 18.94 -19.62
CA LEU A 9 36.75 20.16 -20.40
C LEU A 9 36.30 19.99 -21.85
N GLY A 10 36.56 18.82 -22.46
CA GLY A 10 36.11 18.50 -23.82
C GLY A 10 34.58 18.40 -23.95
N ILE A 11 33.91 17.83 -22.96
CA ILE A 11 32.43 17.71 -22.94
C ILE A 11 31.79 19.10 -22.78
N ILE A 12 32.33 19.94 -21.88
CA ILE A 12 31.81 21.29 -21.64
C ILE A 12 32.02 22.17 -22.88
N LEU A 13 33.21 22.12 -23.52
CA LEU A 13 33.48 22.85 -24.76
C LEU A 13 32.60 22.38 -25.93
N GLY A 14 32.33 21.07 -26.02
CA GLY A 14 31.41 20.50 -27.00
C GLY A 14 29.97 20.99 -26.84
N LEU A 15 29.48 21.07 -25.60
CA LEU A 15 28.14 21.59 -25.28
C LEU A 15 28.01 23.09 -25.57
N ILE A 16 29.05 23.87 -25.28
CA ILE A 16 29.08 25.32 -25.58
C ILE A 16 29.10 25.57 -27.10
N GLY A 17 29.87 24.78 -27.86
CA GLY A 17 29.89 24.85 -29.33
C GLY A 17 28.55 24.47 -29.97
N LEU A 18 27.82 23.52 -29.37
CA LEU A 18 26.49 23.12 -29.84
C LEU A 18 25.41 24.18 -29.53
N ALA A 19 25.54 24.88 -28.41
CA ALA A 19 24.61 25.94 -27.98
C ALA A 19 24.76 27.24 -28.78
N LEU A 20 25.96 27.52 -29.31
CA LEU A 20 26.25 28.72 -30.12
C LEU A 20 26.08 28.49 -31.64
N SER A 21 25.74 27.28 -32.06
CA SER A 21 25.50 26.94 -33.47
C SER A 21 24.21 27.62 -34.00
N PRO A 22 24.27 28.36 -35.12
CA PRO A 22 23.08 28.95 -35.73
C PRO A 22 22.14 27.92 -36.37
N LEU A 23 22.54 26.64 -36.46
CA LEU A 23 21.73 25.56 -37.00
C LEU A 23 20.99 24.84 -35.87
N ARG A 24 19.83 25.39 -35.48
CA ARG A 24 18.93 24.82 -34.44
C ARG A 24 18.57 23.35 -34.65
N TRP A 25 18.54 22.87 -35.91
CA TRP A 25 18.25 21.47 -36.21
C TRP A 25 19.39 20.52 -35.81
N ALA A 26 20.64 21.00 -35.82
CA ALA A 26 21.78 20.22 -35.35
C ALA A 26 21.66 19.91 -33.85
N ALA A 27 21.16 20.86 -33.05
CA ALA A 27 20.91 20.62 -31.63
C ALA A 27 19.88 19.50 -31.38
N PHE A 28 18.84 19.39 -32.21
CA PHE A 28 17.83 18.32 -32.10
C PHE A 28 18.38 16.93 -32.46
N VAL A 29 19.38 16.84 -33.33
CA VAL A 29 19.97 15.55 -33.74
C VAL A 29 21.11 15.15 -32.79
N PHE A 30 21.97 16.10 -32.42
CA PHE A 30 23.15 15.80 -31.61
C PHE A 30 22.86 15.70 -30.11
N ALA A 31 21.87 16.42 -29.57
CA ALA A 31 21.54 16.32 -28.14
C ALA A 31 21.08 14.91 -27.70
N PRO A 32 20.16 14.21 -28.41
CA PRO A 32 19.81 12.84 -28.06
C PRO A 32 21.01 11.89 -28.18
N LEU A 33 21.83 12.03 -29.21
CA LEU A 33 23.05 11.22 -29.38
C LEU A 33 24.04 11.42 -28.23
N LEU A 34 24.17 12.65 -27.73
CA LEU A 34 25.04 12.98 -26.61
C LEU A 34 24.48 12.41 -25.30
N ILE A 35 23.15 12.44 -25.10
CA ILE A 35 22.48 11.80 -23.95
C ILE A 35 22.68 10.29 -23.98
N VAL A 36 22.44 9.64 -25.12
CA VAL A 36 22.65 8.18 -25.27
C VAL A 36 24.11 7.82 -25.03
N SER A 37 25.05 8.62 -25.56
CA SER A 37 26.48 8.42 -25.35
C SER A 37 26.89 8.62 -23.88
N LEU A 38 26.29 9.59 -23.18
CA LEU A 38 26.51 9.81 -21.74
C LEU A 38 25.95 8.65 -20.90
N ILE A 39 24.79 8.09 -21.25
CA ILE A 39 24.20 6.93 -20.58
C ILE A 39 25.07 5.69 -20.82
N ALA A 40 25.46 5.44 -22.07
CA ALA A 40 26.33 4.32 -22.44
C ALA A 40 27.71 4.43 -21.78
N TRP A 41 28.27 5.65 -21.70
CA TRP A 41 29.52 5.93 -21.00
C TRP A 41 29.36 5.78 -19.48
N ALA A 42 28.24 6.21 -18.88
CA ALA A 42 27.96 5.97 -17.47
C ALA A 42 27.89 4.47 -17.14
N TRP A 43 27.31 3.67 -18.03
CA TRP A 43 27.29 2.21 -17.91
C TRP A 43 28.67 1.57 -18.10
N SER A 44 29.45 1.99 -19.10
CA SER A 44 30.76 1.37 -19.41
C SER A 44 31.87 1.79 -18.45
N SER A 45 31.84 3.02 -17.93
CA SER A 45 32.81 3.55 -16.95
C SER A 45 32.62 2.98 -15.54
N GLY A 46 31.65 2.08 -15.35
CA GLY A 46 31.33 1.53 -14.05
C GLY A 46 30.70 2.56 -13.12
N TRP A 47 30.12 3.63 -13.67
CA TRP A 47 29.18 4.52 -12.98
C TRP A 47 27.84 3.80 -12.79
N ARG A 48 27.90 2.56 -12.29
CA ARG A 48 26.83 2.00 -11.49
C ARG A 48 26.62 3.03 -10.40
N VAL A 49 25.43 3.64 -10.36
CA VAL A 49 24.92 4.32 -9.17
C VAL A 49 25.29 3.39 -8.03
N ARG A 50 26.36 3.74 -7.29
CA ARG A 50 26.90 2.87 -6.24
C ARG A 50 25.71 2.67 -5.33
N SER A 51 25.21 1.44 -5.29
CA SER A 51 23.88 1.19 -4.76
C SER A 51 23.78 1.78 -3.35
N PRO A 52 22.61 2.27 -2.95
CA PRO A 52 22.39 2.79 -1.60
C PRO A 52 22.81 1.78 -0.50
N LEU A 53 23.01 0.51 -0.85
CA LEU A 53 23.53 -0.57 0.00
C LEU A 53 24.88 -0.25 0.67
N ARG A 54 25.76 0.57 0.08
CA ARG A 54 27.05 0.93 0.74
C ARG A 54 26.93 1.95 1.87
N ARG A 55 25.73 2.49 2.13
CA ARG A 55 25.45 3.36 3.29
C ARG A 55 24.51 2.71 4.30
N VAL A 56 24.34 1.39 4.23
CA VAL A 56 23.74 0.67 5.34
C VAL A 56 24.78 0.65 6.46
N LYS A 57 24.60 1.50 7.46
CA LYS A 57 25.40 1.41 8.69
C LYS A 57 25.18 0.01 9.26
N PRO A 58 26.22 -0.69 9.72
CA PRO A 58 26.04 -1.95 10.44
C PRO A 58 25.10 -1.67 11.61
N VAL A 59 24.02 -2.46 11.70
CA VAL A 59 23.08 -2.40 12.82
C VAL A 59 23.88 -2.74 14.07
N PRO A 60 23.93 -1.88 15.10
CA PRO A 60 24.63 -2.19 16.33
C PRO A 60 24.06 -3.47 16.94
N PRO A 61 24.87 -4.27 17.65
CA PRO A 61 24.39 -5.46 18.32
C PRO A 61 23.24 -5.09 19.27
N ARG A 62 22.09 -5.72 19.07
CA ARG A 62 20.86 -5.44 19.82
C ARG A 62 20.96 -5.98 21.23
N THR A 63 20.34 -5.27 22.16
CA THR A 63 20.09 -5.80 23.50
C THR A 63 19.01 -6.88 23.45
N PRO A 64 18.98 -7.82 24.40
CA PRO A 64 17.92 -8.86 24.45
C PRO A 64 16.50 -8.28 24.46
N GLN A 65 16.30 -7.15 25.14
CA GLN A 65 15.00 -6.46 25.21
C GLN A 65 14.58 -5.83 23.87
N GLU A 66 15.52 -5.36 23.06
CA GLU A 66 15.22 -4.82 21.72
C GLU A 66 14.83 -5.93 20.74
N GLU A 67 15.50 -7.08 20.82
CA GLU A 67 15.16 -8.24 19.98
C GLU A 67 13.80 -8.85 20.38
N GLU A 68 13.47 -8.86 21.67
CA GLU A 68 12.14 -9.28 22.16
C GLU A 68 11.02 -8.39 21.60
N ARG A 69 11.15 -7.06 21.72
CA ARG A 69 10.19 -6.11 21.14
C ARG A 69 10.06 -6.22 19.62
N LEU A 70 11.17 -6.49 18.93
CA LEU A 70 11.17 -6.68 17.49
C LEU A 70 10.44 -7.98 17.12
N ASN A 71 10.60 -9.05 17.90
CA ASN A 71 9.88 -10.30 17.71
C ASN A 71 8.37 -10.13 17.96
N GLU A 72 7.96 -9.44 19.03
CA GLU A 72 6.55 -9.08 19.26
C GLU A 72 5.97 -8.34 18.04
N THR A 73 6.70 -7.34 17.54
CA THR A 73 6.28 -6.55 16.36
C THR A 73 6.20 -7.42 15.10
N ARG A 74 7.14 -8.36 14.90
CA ARG A 74 7.11 -9.32 13.78
C ARG A 74 5.89 -10.23 13.86
N GLU A 75 5.57 -10.77 15.02
CA GLU A 75 4.42 -11.65 15.20
C GLU A 75 3.10 -10.92 14.95
N VAL A 76 2.95 -9.70 15.47
CA VAL A 76 1.77 -8.87 15.23
C VAL A 76 1.65 -8.54 13.74
N ARG A 77 2.74 -8.13 13.09
CA ARG A 77 2.78 -7.89 11.64
C ARG A 77 2.33 -9.13 10.86
N ASP A 78 2.92 -10.28 11.14
CA ASP A 78 2.65 -11.51 10.39
C ASP A 78 1.19 -11.95 10.57
N ALA A 79 0.64 -11.83 11.78
CA ALA A 79 -0.77 -12.08 12.04
C ALA A 79 -1.68 -11.10 11.28
N LEU A 80 -1.37 -9.80 11.27
CA LEU A 80 -2.14 -8.79 10.53
C LEU A 80 -2.03 -8.98 9.01
N THR A 81 -0.86 -9.34 8.49
CA THR A 81 -0.66 -9.68 7.08
C THR A 81 -1.49 -10.90 6.69
N GLN A 82 -1.49 -11.94 7.53
CA GLN A 82 -2.29 -13.13 7.30
C GLN A 82 -3.79 -12.79 7.31
N LEU A 83 -4.25 -12.00 8.29
CA LEU A 83 -5.63 -11.53 8.37
C LEU A 83 -6.04 -10.75 7.12
N LEU A 84 -5.18 -9.82 6.67
CA LEU A 84 -5.41 -9.00 5.48
C LEU A 84 -5.66 -9.88 4.24
N HIS A 85 -4.79 -10.85 3.97
CA HIS A 85 -4.90 -11.67 2.76
C HIS A 85 -5.94 -12.76 2.86
N ALA A 86 -6.02 -13.44 4.00
CA ALA A 86 -6.88 -14.61 4.14
C ALA A 86 -8.35 -14.24 4.34
N ARG A 87 -8.65 -13.07 4.92
CA ARG A 87 -10.02 -12.67 5.29
C ARG A 87 -10.42 -11.31 4.75
N CYS A 88 -9.67 -10.25 5.02
CA CYS A 88 -10.11 -8.89 4.69
C CYS A 88 -10.22 -8.66 3.18
N ARG A 89 -9.23 -9.07 2.39
CA ARG A 89 -9.27 -8.93 0.92
C ARG A 89 -10.45 -9.69 0.31
N PRO A 90 -10.70 -10.98 0.64
CA PRO A 90 -11.92 -11.65 0.23
C PRO A 90 -13.21 -10.93 0.66
N ALA A 91 -13.27 -10.41 1.88
CA ALA A 91 -14.45 -9.69 2.38
C ALA A 91 -14.70 -8.40 1.60
N VAL A 92 -13.66 -7.59 1.36
CA VAL A 92 -13.74 -6.37 0.55
C VAL A 92 -14.13 -6.70 -0.89
N GLN A 93 -13.54 -7.72 -1.50
CA GLN A 93 -13.91 -8.15 -2.86
C GLN A 93 -15.39 -8.54 -2.97
N LYS A 94 -15.92 -9.29 -2.00
CA LYS A 94 -17.35 -9.60 -1.96
C LYS A 94 -18.21 -8.35 -1.81
N LEU A 95 -17.76 -7.41 -0.99
CA LEU A 95 -18.47 -6.16 -0.77
C LEU A 95 -18.47 -5.27 -2.02
N VAL A 96 -17.37 -5.24 -2.77
CA VAL A 96 -17.29 -4.57 -4.07
C VAL A 96 -18.24 -5.23 -5.07
N ALA A 97 -18.26 -6.56 -5.15
CA ALA A 97 -19.19 -7.29 -6.02
C ALA A 97 -20.65 -6.99 -5.67
N LEU A 98 -21.00 -6.97 -4.36
CA LEU A 98 -22.31 -6.54 -3.89
C LEU A 98 -22.66 -5.13 -4.40
N CYS A 99 -21.74 -4.17 -4.27
CA CYS A 99 -21.96 -2.82 -4.76
C CYS A 99 -22.21 -2.80 -6.28
N GLN A 100 -21.41 -3.53 -7.06
CA GLN A 100 -21.56 -3.62 -8.51
C GLN A 100 -22.91 -4.24 -8.92
N ASP A 101 -23.35 -5.30 -8.23
CA ASP A 101 -24.66 -5.91 -8.47
C ASP A 101 -25.79 -4.91 -8.23
N LEU A 102 -25.73 -4.16 -7.12
CA LEU A 102 -26.74 -3.15 -6.77
C LEU A 102 -26.78 -2.02 -7.80
N VAL A 103 -25.61 -1.60 -8.31
CA VAL A 103 -25.49 -0.65 -9.42
C VAL A 103 -26.13 -1.20 -10.69
N GLY A 104 -25.94 -2.48 -11.01
CA GLY A 104 -26.59 -3.15 -12.14
C GLY A 104 -28.11 -3.11 -12.04
N VAL A 105 -28.66 -3.42 -10.86
CA VAL A 105 -30.12 -3.33 -10.60
C VAL A 105 -30.64 -1.91 -10.81
N LEU A 106 -29.90 -0.88 -10.39
CA LEU A 106 -30.28 0.51 -10.61
C LEU A 106 -30.30 0.89 -12.09
N GLN A 107 -29.30 0.43 -12.85
CA GLN A 107 -29.23 0.67 -14.30
C GLN A 107 -30.41 0.03 -15.04
N GLU A 108 -30.79 -1.19 -14.67
CA GLU A 108 -31.95 -1.89 -15.25
C GLU A 108 -33.28 -1.19 -14.97
N ARG A 109 -33.41 -0.55 -13.79
CA ARG A 109 -34.60 0.23 -13.43
C ARG A 109 -34.70 1.58 -14.16
N GLY A 110 -33.67 1.98 -14.90
CA GLY A 110 -33.70 3.14 -15.78
C GLY A 110 -33.80 4.48 -15.04
N GLU A 111 -33.14 4.63 -13.88
CA GLU A 111 -33.12 5.89 -13.11
C GLU A 111 -31.86 6.75 -13.43
N PRO A 112 -31.93 7.69 -14.40
CA PRO A 112 -30.77 8.48 -14.83
C PRO A 112 -30.32 9.52 -13.80
N ALA A 113 -31.19 9.92 -12.87
CA ALA A 113 -30.88 10.90 -11.82
C ALA A 113 -29.84 10.38 -10.81
N PHE A 114 -29.67 9.06 -10.71
CA PHE A 114 -28.71 8.42 -9.82
C PHE A 114 -27.27 8.38 -10.37
N SER A 115 -27.02 8.77 -11.63
CA SER A 115 -25.70 8.63 -12.29
C SER A 115 -24.58 9.50 -11.68
N LEU A 116 -24.89 10.69 -11.18
CA LEU A 116 -23.92 11.56 -10.48
C LEU A 116 -23.80 11.19 -8.99
N GLY A 117 -24.92 10.84 -8.35
CA GLY A 117 -24.93 10.31 -6.97
C GLY A 117 -24.06 9.05 -6.85
N LEU A 118 -24.25 8.08 -7.76
CA LEU A 118 -23.46 6.85 -7.83
C LEU A 118 -21.95 7.09 -7.96
N LEU A 119 -21.54 8.08 -8.75
CA LEU A 119 -20.11 8.41 -8.89
C LEU A 119 -19.53 8.93 -7.57
N THR A 120 -20.28 9.74 -6.81
CA THR A 120 -19.93 10.10 -5.43
C THR A 120 -19.92 8.90 -4.49
N GLU A 121 -20.79 7.92 -4.71
CA GLU A 121 -20.90 6.75 -3.86
C GLU A 121 -19.92 5.61 -4.23
N MET A 122 -19.26 5.71 -5.39
CA MET A 122 -18.10 4.90 -5.76
C MET A 122 -16.78 5.46 -5.20
N TYR A 123 -16.78 6.67 -4.64
CA TYR A 123 -15.62 7.24 -3.96
C TYR A 123 -15.15 6.40 -2.75
N PRO A 124 -16.04 5.90 -1.87
CA PRO A 124 -15.69 4.93 -0.83
C PRO A 124 -14.95 3.68 -1.33
N LEU A 125 -15.26 3.18 -2.53
CA LEU A 125 -14.54 2.05 -3.14
C LEU A 125 -13.08 2.41 -3.44
N MET A 126 -12.85 3.59 -4.01
CA MET A 126 -11.47 4.07 -4.26
C MET A 126 -10.71 4.31 -2.95
N GLU A 127 -11.40 4.79 -1.91
CA GLU A 127 -10.80 5.00 -0.59
C GLU A 127 -10.39 3.69 0.06
N ILE A 128 -11.22 2.63 0.02
CA ILE A 128 -10.84 1.34 0.60
C ILE A 128 -9.69 0.68 -0.16
N GLU A 129 -9.66 0.79 -1.49
CA GLU A 129 -8.54 0.26 -2.29
C GLU A 129 -7.25 1.03 -2.04
N HIS A 130 -7.35 2.35 -1.81
CA HIS A 130 -6.20 3.16 -1.42
C HIS A 130 -5.71 2.79 -0.02
N ALA A 131 -6.63 2.64 0.93
CA ALA A 131 -6.35 2.22 2.31
C ALA A 131 -5.72 0.84 2.37
N GLU A 132 -6.25 -0.15 1.63
CA GLU A 132 -5.67 -1.50 1.49
C GLU A 132 -4.25 -1.41 0.94
N ARG A 133 -4.04 -0.69 -0.17
CA ARG A 133 -2.70 -0.54 -0.76
C ARG A 133 -1.71 0.16 0.17
N LYS A 134 -2.19 1.09 1.00
CA LYS A 134 -1.37 1.78 1.99
C LYS A 134 -1.02 0.85 3.15
N LEU A 135 -2.00 0.14 3.71
CA LEU A 135 -1.81 -0.83 4.79
C LEU A 135 -0.88 -1.96 4.34
N ARG A 136 -1.13 -2.52 3.16
CA ARG A 136 -0.30 -3.57 2.56
C ARG A 136 1.16 -3.15 2.43
N ARG A 137 1.40 -1.93 1.91
CA ARG A 137 2.77 -1.37 1.81
C ARG A 137 3.44 -1.21 3.18
N ARG A 138 2.68 -0.96 4.25
CA ARG A 138 3.22 -0.88 5.62
C ARG A 138 3.52 -2.25 6.21
N LEU A 139 2.63 -3.22 6.01
CA LEU A 139 2.80 -4.59 6.52
C LEU A 139 3.86 -5.39 5.76
N GLU A 140 3.91 -5.27 4.43
CA GLU A 140 4.79 -6.06 3.56
C GLU A 140 6.10 -5.33 3.21
N GLY A 141 6.14 -4.01 3.44
CA GLY A 141 7.20 -3.12 2.96
C GLY A 141 7.08 -2.79 1.46
N VAL A 142 7.97 -1.93 0.98
CA VAL A 142 8.00 -1.44 -0.42
C VAL A 142 8.46 -2.50 -1.44
N PHE A 143 9.00 -3.64 -0.97
CA PHE A 143 9.81 -4.57 -1.76
C PHE A 143 9.21 -5.97 -1.98
N TRP A 144 7.90 -6.14 -1.86
CA TRP A 144 7.26 -7.42 -2.19
C TRP A 144 7.11 -7.58 -3.71
N ASP A 145 8.24 -7.76 -4.39
CA ASP A 145 8.29 -8.24 -5.77
C ASP A 145 8.95 -9.62 -5.75
N GLU A 146 8.31 -10.63 -6.35
CA GLU A 146 8.54 -12.06 -6.12
C GLU A 146 9.86 -12.61 -6.69
N THR A 147 10.74 -11.76 -7.22
CA THR A 147 11.96 -12.17 -7.93
C THR A 147 13.24 -11.65 -7.26
N GLU A 148 14.02 -12.58 -6.71
CA GLU A 148 15.48 -12.52 -6.41
C GLU A 148 16.04 -11.71 -5.21
N HIS A 149 15.26 -11.05 -4.35
CA HIS A 149 15.82 -10.20 -3.28
C HIS A 149 15.39 -10.53 -1.84
N VAL A 150 15.31 -11.81 -1.47
CA VAL A 150 14.81 -12.25 -0.15
C VAL A 150 15.63 -11.72 1.03
N GLU A 151 16.97 -11.72 0.97
CA GLU A 151 17.81 -11.26 2.10
C GLU A 151 17.82 -9.74 2.28
N LEU A 152 17.90 -8.99 1.18
CA LEU A 152 17.81 -7.52 1.21
C LEU A 152 16.41 -7.06 1.63
N ALA A 153 15.36 -7.76 1.20
CA ALA A 153 14.00 -7.49 1.64
C ALA A 153 13.82 -7.78 3.13
N ARG A 154 14.37 -8.88 3.67
CA ARG A 154 14.34 -9.15 5.12
C ARG A 154 15.07 -8.08 5.92
N PHE A 155 16.28 -7.73 5.50
CA PHE A 155 17.07 -6.70 6.20
C PHE A 155 16.39 -5.32 6.15
N ALA A 156 15.87 -4.92 4.99
CA ALA A 156 15.13 -3.67 4.86
C ALA A 156 13.81 -3.68 5.66
N ARG A 157 13.11 -4.82 5.72
CA ARG A 157 11.90 -4.99 6.55
C ARG A 157 12.20 -4.85 8.02
N ASP A 158 13.27 -5.46 8.52
CA ASP A 158 13.64 -5.34 9.93
C ASP A 158 14.01 -3.89 10.28
N MET A 159 14.69 -3.16 9.38
CA MET A 159 14.95 -1.73 9.54
C MET A 159 13.68 -0.86 9.51
N ASP A 160 12.65 -1.25 8.76
CA ASP A 160 11.38 -0.54 8.73
C ASP A 160 10.50 -0.88 9.94
N LEU A 161 10.57 -2.12 10.45
CA LEU A 161 9.96 -2.51 11.72
C LEU A 161 10.61 -1.79 12.90
N GLU A 162 11.91 -1.51 12.86
CA GLU A 162 12.55 -0.66 13.87
C GLU A 162 11.94 0.75 13.97
N LYS A 163 11.20 1.20 12.94
CA LYS A 163 10.49 2.49 12.92
C LYS A 163 9.03 2.40 13.35
N GLN A 164 8.48 1.20 13.49
CA GLN A 164 7.04 0.98 13.75
C GLN A 164 6.86 0.01 14.92
N SER A 165 6.10 0.42 15.93
CA SER A 165 5.71 -0.50 17.02
C SER A 165 4.57 -1.42 16.59
N ALA A 166 4.43 -2.56 17.28
CA ALA A 166 3.25 -3.42 17.19
C ALA A 166 1.94 -2.63 17.30
N SER A 167 1.87 -1.69 18.25
CA SER A 167 0.71 -0.82 18.44
C SER A 167 0.44 0.09 17.24
N GLN A 168 1.48 0.64 16.59
CA GLN A 168 1.31 1.46 15.39
C GLN A 168 0.77 0.64 14.21
N LEU A 169 1.24 -0.60 14.04
CA LEU A 169 0.73 -1.52 13.01
C LEU A 169 -0.74 -1.88 13.27
N ALA A 170 -1.07 -2.18 14.51
CA ALA A 170 -2.45 -2.45 14.92
C ALA A 170 -3.37 -1.23 14.72
N LEU A 171 -2.90 -0.02 15.02
CA LEU A 171 -3.62 1.24 14.72
C LEU A 171 -3.85 1.44 13.22
N ASP A 172 -2.82 1.25 12.40
CA ASP A 172 -2.95 1.37 10.94
C ASP A 172 -3.97 0.36 10.38
N PHE A 173 -3.96 -0.86 10.92
CA PHE A 173 -4.93 -1.88 10.57
C PHE A 173 -6.34 -1.51 11.05
N PHE A 174 -6.47 -0.99 12.28
CA PHE A 174 -7.73 -0.53 12.81
C PHE A 174 -8.33 0.58 11.94
N PHE A 175 -7.55 1.56 11.50
CA PHE A 175 -8.04 2.58 10.55
C PHE A 175 -8.52 1.98 9.25
N TYR A 176 -7.81 1.01 8.69
CA TYR A 176 -8.28 0.28 7.50
C TYR A 176 -9.59 -0.46 7.77
N PHE A 177 -9.73 -1.09 8.94
CA PHE A 177 -10.96 -1.77 9.34
C PHE A 177 -12.14 -0.80 9.45
N VAL A 178 -11.96 0.38 10.04
CA VAL A 178 -13.00 1.44 10.09
C VAL A 178 -13.44 1.86 8.69
N GLU A 179 -12.51 2.01 7.74
CA GLU A 179 -12.82 2.36 6.35
C GLU A 179 -13.60 1.23 5.66
N TYR A 180 -13.25 -0.03 5.94
CA TYR A 180 -13.96 -1.21 5.47
C TYR A 180 -15.41 -1.24 5.97
N GLU A 181 -15.63 -0.96 7.26
CA GLU A 181 -16.96 -0.89 7.86
C GLU A 181 -17.80 0.26 7.29
N ARG A 182 -17.17 1.42 7.06
CA ARG A 182 -17.84 2.55 6.41
C ARG A 182 -18.36 2.16 5.02
N LEU A 183 -17.59 1.38 4.26
CA LEU A 183 -18.02 0.90 2.95
C LEU A 183 -19.20 -0.08 3.07
N TYR A 184 -19.20 -0.96 4.06
CA TYR A 184 -20.34 -1.86 4.31
C TYR A 184 -21.62 -1.09 4.63
N TRP A 185 -21.54 -0.08 5.49
CA TRP A 185 -22.68 0.78 5.81
C TRP A 185 -23.30 1.41 4.56
N TRP A 186 -22.47 1.90 3.64
CA TRP A 186 -22.93 2.42 2.36
C TRP A 186 -23.62 1.36 1.50
N VAL A 187 -23.04 0.17 1.38
CA VAL A 187 -23.65 -0.95 0.62
C VAL A 187 -25.00 -1.36 1.22
N LYS A 188 -25.12 -1.41 2.55
CA LYS A 188 -26.40 -1.67 3.24
C LYS A 188 -27.42 -0.58 2.92
N ARG A 189 -27.03 0.70 2.97
CA ARG A 189 -27.90 1.82 2.62
C ARG A 189 -28.40 1.74 1.18
N PHE A 190 -27.55 1.36 0.23
CA PHE A 190 -27.94 1.14 -1.16
C PHE A 190 -28.97 0.02 -1.31
N ALA A 191 -28.76 -1.11 -0.63
CA ALA A 191 -29.70 -2.21 -0.65
C ALA A 191 -31.08 -1.76 -0.13
N GLN A 192 -31.12 -0.96 0.94
CA GLN A 192 -32.36 -0.39 1.47
C GLN A 192 -33.09 0.50 0.45
N ILE A 193 -32.37 1.38 -0.25
CA ILE A 193 -32.94 2.23 -1.32
C ILE A 193 -33.56 1.36 -2.41
N LEU A 194 -32.93 0.23 -2.72
CA LEU A 194 -33.41 -0.74 -3.71
C LEU A 194 -34.52 -1.67 -3.19
N SER A 195 -34.94 -1.52 -1.93
CA SER A 195 -35.86 -2.42 -1.22
C SER A 195 -35.38 -3.87 -1.17
N ILE A 196 -34.07 -4.06 -1.09
CA ILE A 196 -33.42 -5.36 -0.86
C ILE A 196 -33.20 -5.50 0.64
N ASP A 197 -33.73 -6.59 1.20
CA ASP A 197 -33.50 -6.92 2.61
C ASP A 197 -32.10 -7.52 2.77
N SER A 198 -31.20 -6.76 3.40
CA SER A 198 -29.82 -7.19 3.66
C SER A 198 -29.72 -8.35 4.65
N GLU A 199 -30.76 -8.62 5.45
CA GLU A 199 -30.75 -9.72 6.42
C GLU A 199 -31.06 -11.07 5.75
N ASP A 200 -31.96 -11.07 4.79
CA ASP A 200 -32.41 -12.27 4.07
C ASP A 200 -31.66 -12.51 2.75
N ASP A 201 -30.96 -11.49 2.20
CA ASP A 201 -30.20 -11.64 0.96
C ASP A 201 -28.96 -12.51 1.16
N ARG A 202 -28.87 -13.60 0.38
CA ARG A 202 -27.77 -14.57 0.44
C ARG A 202 -26.40 -13.94 0.24
N ARG A 203 -26.28 -12.90 -0.58
CA ARG A 203 -25.00 -12.24 -0.89
C ARG A 203 -24.47 -11.48 0.33
N PHE A 204 -25.38 -10.87 1.11
CA PHE A 204 -25.06 -10.22 2.38
C PHE A 204 -24.67 -11.24 3.45
N ASN A 205 -25.38 -12.37 3.53
CA ASN A 205 -25.03 -13.48 4.44
C ASN A 205 -23.62 -14.03 4.19
N ASP A 206 -23.24 -14.18 2.93
CA ASP A 206 -21.91 -14.66 2.53
C ASP A 206 -20.78 -13.66 2.83
N TRP A 207 -21.08 -12.37 2.90
CA TRP A 207 -20.17 -11.33 3.36
C TRP A 207 -20.09 -11.31 4.90
N ARG A 208 -21.23 -11.39 5.59
CA ARG A 208 -21.32 -11.35 7.05
C ARG A 208 -20.46 -12.43 7.71
N ARG A 209 -20.49 -13.65 7.18
CA ARG A 209 -19.61 -14.75 7.63
C ARG A 209 -18.12 -14.43 7.51
N LEU A 210 -17.71 -13.70 6.47
CA LEU A 210 -16.32 -13.27 6.32
C LEU A 210 -15.99 -12.11 7.27
N HIS A 211 -16.92 -11.17 7.45
CA HIS A 211 -16.80 -10.08 8.40
C HIS A 211 -16.63 -10.60 9.83
N GLU A 212 -17.47 -11.53 10.28
CA GLU A 212 -17.38 -12.19 11.59
C GLU A 212 -15.99 -12.82 11.79
N GLN A 213 -15.48 -13.53 10.77
CA GLN A 213 -14.13 -14.10 10.81
C GLN A 213 -13.03 -13.03 10.89
N VAL A 214 -13.20 -11.88 10.24
CA VAL A 214 -12.27 -10.75 10.34
C VAL A 214 -12.26 -10.21 11.77
N VAL A 215 -13.44 -9.96 12.34
CA VAL A 215 -13.59 -9.42 13.70
C VAL A 215 -13.02 -10.38 14.72
N ASP A 216 -13.34 -11.67 14.65
CA ASP A 216 -12.85 -12.68 15.60
C ASP A 216 -11.32 -12.79 15.57
N GLN A 217 -10.73 -12.87 14.38
CA GLN A 217 -9.27 -12.91 14.24
C GLN A 217 -8.60 -11.61 14.67
N LEU A 218 -9.24 -10.45 14.43
CA LEU A 218 -8.72 -9.17 14.90
C LEU A 218 -8.78 -9.08 16.43
N ARG A 219 -9.83 -9.59 17.06
CA ARG A 219 -9.92 -9.72 18.53
C ARG A 219 -8.82 -10.59 19.09
N GLU A 220 -8.53 -11.73 18.46
CA GLU A 220 -7.42 -12.62 18.85
C GLU A 220 -6.07 -11.89 18.79
N ILE A 221 -5.83 -11.11 17.73
CA ILE A 221 -4.60 -10.32 17.59
C ILE A 221 -4.54 -9.24 18.68
N LEU A 222 -5.63 -8.51 18.92
CA LEU A 222 -5.70 -7.43 19.93
C LEU A 222 -5.72 -7.95 21.37
N ALA A 223 -5.97 -9.24 21.60
CA ALA A 223 -5.87 -9.85 22.92
C ALA A 223 -4.42 -9.99 23.42
N ARG A 224 -3.43 -9.76 22.54
CA ARG A 224 -2.02 -9.76 22.90
C ARG A 224 -1.70 -8.69 23.96
N PRO A 225 -0.89 -8.99 25.00
CA PRO A 225 -0.62 -8.06 26.10
C PRO A 225 -0.13 -6.67 25.66
N GLU A 226 0.71 -6.64 24.62
CA GLU A 226 1.31 -5.44 24.05
C GLU A 226 0.32 -4.53 23.29
N LEU A 227 -0.90 -5.00 23.03
CA LEU A 227 -1.96 -4.26 22.35
C LEU A 227 -3.16 -3.92 23.26
N GLY A 228 -3.05 -4.17 24.57
CA GLY A 228 -4.16 -4.07 25.50
C GLY A 228 -4.91 -2.73 25.47
N SER A 229 -4.23 -1.59 25.26
CA SER A 229 -4.88 -0.28 25.15
C SER A 229 -5.74 -0.12 23.90
N LEU A 230 -5.36 -0.77 22.79
CA LEU A 230 -6.07 -0.70 21.52
C LEU A 230 -7.29 -1.63 21.47
N ARG A 231 -7.28 -2.68 22.28
CA ARG A 231 -8.40 -3.61 22.41
C ARG A 231 -9.66 -2.90 22.91
N ASP A 232 -9.53 -2.08 23.95
CA ASP A 232 -10.69 -1.39 24.53
C ASP A 232 -11.32 -0.41 23.54
N ASP A 233 -10.49 0.33 22.80
CA ASP A 233 -10.95 1.24 21.73
C ASP A 233 -11.62 0.46 20.59
N PHE A 234 -11.06 -0.68 20.21
CA PHE A 234 -11.63 -1.56 19.18
C PHE A 234 -13.00 -2.12 19.59
N GLU A 235 -13.11 -2.70 20.80
CA GLU A 235 -14.37 -3.27 21.28
C GLU A 235 -15.45 -2.20 21.45
N LYS A 236 -15.06 -1.00 21.90
CA LYS A 236 -15.98 0.14 21.94
C LYS A 236 -16.51 0.46 20.53
N HIS A 237 -15.64 0.48 19.53
CA HIS A 237 -16.05 0.77 18.16
C HIS A 237 -16.97 -0.32 17.58
N ILE A 238 -16.65 -1.61 17.79
CA ILE A 238 -17.53 -2.73 17.40
C ILE A 238 -18.91 -2.59 18.04
N ALA A 239 -18.96 -2.32 19.34
CA ALA A 239 -20.23 -2.16 20.06
C ALA A 239 -21.03 -0.92 19.64
N GLU A 240 -20.38 0.11 19.08
CA GLU A 240 -21.05 1.26 18.48
C GLU A 240 -21.65 0.93 17.10
N MET A 241 -21.05 0.01 16.35
CA MET A 241 -21.53 -0.41 15.03
C MET A 241 -22.68 -1.42 15.06
N GLU A 242 -22.80 -2.19 16.13
CA GLU A 242 -23.90 -3.14 16.33
C GLU A 242 -25.24 -2.46 16.72
N LYS A 243 -25.25 -1.13 16.94
CA LYS A 243 -26.42 -0.33 17.32
C LYS A 243 -27.07 0.36 16.12
#